data_AF-A0A929I3I4-F1
#
_entry.id   AF-A0A929I3I4-F1
#
_cell.length_a   1.000
_cell.length_b   1.000
_cell.length_c   1.000
_cell.angle_alpha   90.00
_cell.angle_beta   90.00
_cell.angle_gamma   90.00
#
_symmetry.space_group_name_H-M   'P 1'
#
loop_
_entity.id
_entity.type
_entity.pdbx_description
1 polymer ?
#
loop_
_entity_poly.entity_id
_entity_poly.type
_entity_poly.pdbx_seq_one_letter_code
_entity_poly.pdbx_strand_id
1 'polypeptide(L)'
;MKRIFQIFLSVIVFLGAQNAIQAHLTHRIYDLENNKEMLMSEAISDLKKNRIILVGESHTNQNHHFAQLNVIQSLNEAGVQVAIGLEMFRNDSQQALDH
;
A
#
# COMPACT_ATOMS: atom_id res chain seq x y z
N MET A 1 24.25 -25.34 18.43
CA MET A 1 24.16 -25.14 16.97
C MET A 1 22.75 -24.80 16.49
N LYS A 2 21.71 -25.61 16.77
CA LYS A 2 20.32 -25.33 16.32
C LYS A 2 19.74 -23.98 16.79
N ARG A 3 20.00 -23.55 18.03
CA ARG A 3 19.54 -22.25 18.57
C ARG A 3 20.22 -21.04 17.91
N ILE A 4 21.51 -21.15 17.58
CA ILE A 4 22.26 -20.10 16.88
C ILE A 4 21.75 -19.95 15.44
N PHE A 5 21.50 -21.07 14.77
CA PHE A 5 20.89 -21.08 13.44
C PHE A 5 19.46 -20.47 13.45
N GLN A 6 18.65 -20.78 14.46
CA GLN A 6 17.32 -20.20 14.61
C GLN A 6 17.35 -18.68 14.84
N ILE A 7 18.27 -18.18 15.67
CA ILE A 7 18.45 -16.73 15.88
C ILE A 7 18.89 -16.05 14.59
N PHE A 8 19.82 -16.66 13.85
CA PHE A 8 20.29 -16.11 12.59
C PHE A 8 19.16 -16.05 11.53
N LEU A 9 18.35 -17.11 11.46
CA LEU A 9 17.19 -17.18 10.56
C LEU A 9 16.13 -16.15 10.93
N SER A 10 15.82 -15.96 12.22
CA SER A 10 14.84 -14.97 12.66
C SER A 10 15.31 -13.53 12.43
N VAL A 11 16.62 -13.25 12.57
CA VAL A 11 17.19 -11.94 12.23
C VAL A 11 17.09 -11.65 10.72
N ILE A 12 17.38 -12.64 9.86
CA ILE A 12 17.24 -12.49 8.40
C ILE A 12 15.78 -12.22 8.01
N VAL A 13 14.82 -12.96 8.58
CA VAL A 13 13.39 -12.76 8.31
C VAL A 13 12.93 -11.37 8.77
N PHE A 14 13.40 -10.91 9.95
CA PHE A 14 13.05 -9.59 10.47
C PHE A 14 13.61 -8.45 9.59
N LEU A 15 14.85 -8.58 9.11
CA LEU A 15 15.46 -7.61 8.18
C LEU A 15 14.76 -7.58 6.82
N GLY A 16 14.28 -8.73 6.32
CA GLY A 16 13.51 -8.80 5.07
C GLY A 16 12.18 -8.03 5.15
N ALA A 17 11.47 -8.15 6.28
CA ALA A 17 10.20 -7.48 6.50
C ALA A 17 10.33 -5.94 6.50
N GLN A 18 11.41 -5.39 7.05
CA GLN A 18 11.63 -3.94 7.07
C GLN A 18 11.87 -3.34 5.66
N ASN A 19 12.51 -4.09 4.76
CA ASN A 19 12.75 -3.61 3.40
C ASN A 19 11.46 -3.50 2.57
N ALA A 20 10.49 -4.38 2.79
CA ALA A 20 9.18 -4.33 2.11
C ALA A 20 8.37 -3.09 2.54
N ILE A 21 8.44 -2.71 3.81
CA ILE A 21 7.81 -1.50 4.36
C ILE A 21 8.46 -0.25 3.74
N GLN A 22 9.80 -0.22 3.64
CA GLN A 22 10.50 0.90 3.02
C GLN A 22 10.15 1.07 1.53
N ALA A 23 10.05 -0.04 0.79
CA ALA A 23 9.92 -0.03 -0.67
C ALA A 23 8.66 0.71 -1.15
N HIS A 24 7.51 0.51 -0.48
CA HIS A 24 6.27 1.13 -0.91
C HIS A 24 6.21 2.63 -0.52
N LEU A 25 6.74 3.04 0.63
CA LEU A 25 6.87 4.45 1.01
C LEU A 25 7.82 5.26 0.11
N THR A 26 8.80 4.60 -0.53
CA THR A 26 9.71 5.22 -1.51
C THR A 26 9.15 5.32 -2.92
N HIS A 27 7.90 4.91 -3.15
CA HIS A 27 7.27 5.04 -4.46
C HIS A 27 7.09 6.51 -4.83
N ARG A 28 7.43 6.86 -6.06
CA ARG A 28 7.39 8.23 -6.56
C ARG A 28 6.00 8.54 -7.08
N ILE A 29 5.44 9.66 -6.64
CA ILE A 29 4.16 10.22 -7.06
C ILE A 29 4.43 11.55 -7.74
N TYR A 30 3.66 11.85 -8.78
CA TYR A 30 3.69 13.15 -9.42
C TYR A 30 2.47 13.95 -9.01
N ASP A 31 2.71 15.06 -8.30
CA ASP A 31 1.68 16.02 -7.92
C ASP A 31 1.40 16.94 -9.12
N LEU A 32 0.19 16.79 -9.68
CA LEU A 32 -0.24 17.53 -10.85
C LEU A 32 -0.56 19.00 -10.54
N GLU A 33 -0.98 19.33 -9.32
CA GLU A 33 -1.33 20.70 -8.93
C GLU A 33 -0.07 21.54 -8.78
N ASN A 34 0.93 21.00 -8.08
CA ASN A 34 2.19 21.70 -7.82
C ASN A 34 3.29 21.38 -8.86
N ASN A 35 2.98 20.55 -9.85
CA ASN A 35 3.88 20.13 -10.93
C ASN A 35 5.25 19.64 -10.44
N LYS A 36 5.23 18.76 -9.42
CA LYS A 36 6.43 18.27 -8.75
C LYS A 36 6.36 16.77 -8.51
N GLU A 37 7.52 16.13 -8.51
CA GLU A 37 7.65 14.77 -8.02
C GLU A 37 7.80 14.77 -6.51
N MET A 38 7.19 13.80 -5.85
CA MET A 38 7.25 13.61 -4.40
C MET A 38 7.21 12.12 -4.05
N LEU A 39 7.55 11.77 -2.82
CA LEU A 39 7.43 10.40 -2.34
C LEU A 39 6.00 10.11 -1.86
N MET A 40 5.60 8.85 -1.90
CA MET A 40 4.32 8.39 -1.34
C MET A 40 4.20 8.82 0.12
N SER A 41 5.27 8.67 0.91
CA SER A 41 5.31 9.09 2.33
C SER A 41 4.93 10.56 2.55
N GLU A 42 5.27 11.43 1.60
CA GLU A 42 4.89 12.84 1.62
C GLU A 42 3.43 13.02 1.20
N ALA A 43 3.00 12.29 0.16
CA ALA A 43 1.65 12.36 -0.39
C ALA A 43 0.59 11.87 0.60
N ILE A 44 0.94 10.92 1.49
CA ILE A 44 0.04 10.43 2.54
C ILE A 44 -0.48 11.56 3.43
N SER A 45 0.33 12.58 3.70
CA SER A 45 -0.10 13.70 4.55
C SER A 45 -1.33 14.42 4.00
N ASP A 46 -1.46 14.47 2.67
CA ASP A 46 -2.60 15.07 1.98
C ASP A 46 -3.72 14.07 1.72
N LEU A 47 -3.39 12.84 1.31
CA LEU A 47 -4.40 11.79 1.07
C LEU A 47 -5.26 11.53 2.31
N LYS A 48 -4.67 11.52 3.51
CA LYS A 48 -5.39 11.30 4.78
C LYS A 48 -6.44 12.37 5.11
N LYS A 49 -6.35 13.56 4.50
CA LYS A 49 -7.32 14.65 4.71
C LYS A 49 -8.59 14.43 3.90
N ASN A 50 -8.57 13.52 2.93
CA ASN A 50 -9.67 13.27 2.01
C ASN A 50 -10.55 12.11 2.48
N ARG A 51 -11.88 12.29 2.37
CA ARG A 51 -12.86 11.25 2.71
C ARG A 51 -12.98 10.17 1.64
N ILE A 52 -12.71 10.51 0.38
CA ILE A 52 -12.77 9.62 -0.78
C ILE A 52 -11.50 9.82 -1.59
N ILE A 53 -10.84 8.71 -1.92
CA ILE A 53 -9.68 8.66 -2.81
C ILE A 53 -10.05 7.75 -3.97
N LEU A 54 -9.93 8.25 -5.20
CA LEU A 54 -10.17 7.48 -6.43
C LEU A 54 -8.83 7.08 -7.02
N VAL A 55 -8.65 5.79 -7.31
CA VAL A 55 -7.40 5.27 -7.89
C VAL A 55 -7.73 4.60 -9.22
N GLY A 56 -7.38 5.26 -10.33
CA GLY A 56 -7.59 4.74 -11.67
C GLY A 56 -6.57 3.67 -12.06
N GLU A 57 -6.94 2.77 -12.96
CA GLU A 57 -6.06 1.73 -13.49
C GLU A 57 -6.26 1.44 -14.97
N SER A 58 -5.37 0.62 -15.51
CA SER A 58 -5.60 -0.14 -16.73
C SER A 58 -5.63 -1.60 -16.28
N HIS A 59 -6.75 -2.30 -16.52
CA HIS A 59 -7.11 -3.53 -15.80
C HIS A 59 -6.11 -4.69 -15.90
N THR A 60 -5.21 -4.68 -16.88
CA THR A 60 -4.20 -5.73 -17.06
C THR A 60 -2.79 -5.25 -16.73
N ASN A 61 -2.65 -4.00 -16.26
CA ASN A 61 -1.36 -3.41 -15.95
C ASN A 61 -0.96 -3.72 -14.51
N GLN A 62 -0.05 -4.67 -14.36
CA GLN A 62 0.46 -5.11 -13.06
C GLN A 62 1.05 -3.95 -12.23
N ASN A 63 1.69 -2.96 -12.85
CA ASN A 63 2.25 -1.82 -12.13
C ASN A 63 1.16 -0.94 -11.53
N HIS A 64 -0.01 -0.85 -12.17
CA HIS A 64 -1.14 -0.11 -11.61
C HIS A 64 -1.72 -0.84 -10.39
N HIS A 65 -1.82 -2.17 -10.44
CA HIS A 65 -2.24 -2.96 -9.29
C HIS A 65 -1.26 -2.84 -8.10
N PHE A 66 0.05 -2.81 -8.37
CA PHE A 66 1.04 -2.52 -7.33
C PHE A 66 0.91 -1.11 -6.74
N ALA A 67 0.62 -0.11 -7.59
CA ALA A 67 0.39 1.26 -7.12
C ALA A 67 -0.87 1.36 -6.23
N GLN A 68 -1.96 0.67 -6.58
CA GLN A 68 -3.16 0.58 -5.75
C GLN A 68 -2.86 -0.04 -4.39
N LEU A 69 -2.16 -1.17 -4.36
CA LEU A 69 -1.76 -1.84 -3.13
C LEU A 69 -0.91 -0.90 -2.25
N ASN A 70 0.01 -0.17 -2.86
CA ASN A 70 0.86 0.80 -2.17
C ASN A 70 0.04 1.89 -1.48
N VAL A 71 -0.92 2.50 -2.19
CA VAL A 71 -1.83 3.52 -1.60
C VAL A 71 -2.58 2.95 -0.40
N ILE A 72 -3.14 1.75 -0.53
CA ILE A 72 -3.89 1.08 0.55
C ILE A 72 -3.00 0.83 1.76
N GLN A 73 -1.82 0.23 1.55
CA GLN A 73 -0.87 -0.09 2.61
C GLN A 73 -0.39 1.18 3.34
N SER A 74 0.01 2.20 2.59
CA SER A 74 0.48 3.46 3.18
C SER A 74 -0.59 4.19 3.99
N LEU A 75 -1.86 4.18 3.57
CA LEU A 75 -2.96 4.75 4.37
C LEU A 75 -3.22 3.96 5.66
N ASN A 76 -3.25 2.63 5.55
CA ASN A 76 -3.44 1.73 6.69
C ASN A 76 -2.30 1.87 7.71
N GLU A 77 -1.04 1.88 7.25
CA GLU A 77 0.14 2.08 8.09
C GLU A 77 0.15 3.45 8.77
N ALA A 78 -0.39 4.47 8.11
CA ALA A 78 -0.57 5.78 8.71
C ALA A 78 -1.78 5.85 9.68
N GLY A 79 -2.42 4.72 10.01
CA GLY A 79 -3.49 4.61 11.00
C GLY A 79 -4.86 5.04 10.50
N VAL A 80 -5.08 5.11 9.18
CA VAL A 80 -6.41 5.37 8.62
C VAL A 80 -7.22 4.09 8.62
N GLN A 81 -8.46 4.15 9.09
CA GLN A 81 -9.43 3.09 8.85
C GLN A 81 -9.90 3.18 7.38
N VAL A 82 -9.43 2.28 6.54
CA VAL A 82 -9.72 2.26 5.11
C VAL A 82 -10.83 1.26 4.81
N ALA A 83 -11.84 1.69 4.04
CA ALA A 83 -12.74 0.81 3.31
C ALA A 83 -12.37 0.88 1.82
N ILE A 84 -12.32 -0.27 1.14
CA ILE A 84 -11.86 -0.36 -0.25
C ILE A 84 -13.05 -0.71 -1.12
N GLY A 85 -13.44 0.22 -2.02
CA GLY A 85 -14.38 -0.06 -3.09
C GLY A 85 -13.66 -0.63 -4.30
N LEU A 86 -14.21 -1.71 -4.88
CA LEU A 86 -13.62 -2.41 -6.02
C LEU A 86 -14.65 -2.46 -7.15
N GLU A 87 -14.33 -1.85 -8.30
CA GLU A 87 -15.25 -1.68 -9.44
C GLU A 87 -15.81 -3.02 -9.96
N MET A 88 -14.97 -4.06 -10.01
CA MET A 88 -15.33 -5.37 -10.55
C MET A 88 -16.31 -6.16 -9.68
N PHE A 89 -16.58 -5.71 -8.45
CA PHE A 89 -17.51 -6.36 -7.53
C PHE A 89 -18.78 -5.54 -7.37
N ARG A 90 -19.91 -6.25 -7.36
CA ARG A 90 -21.21 -5.66 -7.07
C ARG A 90 -21.39 -5.54 -5.56
N ASN A 91 -22.31 -4.68 -5.13
CA ASN A 91 -22.65 -4.52 -3.72
C ASN A 91 -23.11 -5.84 -3.05
N ASP A 92 -23.77 -6.73 -3.80
CA ASP A 92 -24.21 -8.05 -3.31
C ASP A 92 -23.06 -9.09 -3.21
N SER A 93 -21.84 -8.72 -3.59
CA SER A 93 -20.65 -9.58 -3.47
C SER A 93 -19.98 -9.50 -2.09
N GLN A 94 -20.37 -8.55 -1.22
CA GLN A 94 -19.67 -8.29 0.05
C GLN A 94 -19.57 -9.52 0.95
N GLN A 95 -20.65 -10.31 1.05
CA GLN A 95 -20.64 -11.53 1.87
C GLN A 95 -19.51 -12.49 1.45
N ALA A 96 -19.26 -12.64 0.15
CA ALA A 96 -18.22 -13.53 -0.35
C ALA A 96 -16.80 -13.00 -0.10
N LEU A 97 -16.63 -11.68 0.06
CA LEU A 97 -15.34 -11.01 0.26
C LEU A 97 -14.93 -10.92 1.75
N ASP A 98 -15.89 -10.95 2.66
CA ASP A 98 -15.66 -10.85 4.12
C ASP A 98 -15.34 -12.20 4.79
N HIS A 99 -15.35 -13.30 4.03
CA HIS A 99 -15.07 -14.66 4.51
C HIS A 99 -13.58 -14.94 4.69
#